data_AF-A0AAW2Q3G1-F1
#
_entry.id   AF-A0AAW2Q3G1-F1
#
_cell.length_a   1.000
_cell.length_b   1.000
_cell.length_c   1.000
_cell.angle_alpha   90.00
_cell.angle_beta   90.00
_cell.angle_gamma   90.00
#
_symmetry.space_group_name_H-M   'P 1'
#
loop_
_entity.id
_entity.type
_entity.pdbx_description
1 polymer ?
#
loop_
_entity_poly.entity_id
_entity_poly.type
_entity_poly.pdbx_seq_one_letter_code
_entity_poly.pdbx_strand_id
1 'polypeptide(L)'
;MHETVRAIFNALSPFFWAGKGVIALAAFAVNYGEFWLVEQLRSSNNPVAQSLASLEPLPRNEQLAMFQHMSRLVKAILKLGKCICEAFSLQSHKYFRPDEPVYNSMMAQIPEYTYWIIRSIVICQSNLNAYGYTTSSNIEASNLSMLVEKVNELFSVMRSQLDLCYQKAEGNRTAEVFQKLKRLTEMTSHKDNVIILKALISENEDMPLYDGYTKSPVSIESLGKKTVLLYLSELKHNYKSPALSISIISEMYLATGKKPENYEILWVPMLERSSVTTPEKETSMFNDLRNKMKWLSFRPLVA
;
A
#
# COMPACT_ATOMS: atom_id res chain seq x y z
N MET A 1 -1.38 -12.29 -35.52
CA MET A 1 -1.48 -11.93 -34.08
C MET A 1 -0.15 -12.07 -33.33
N HIS A 2 0.48 -13.26 -33.30
CA HIS A 2 1.81 -13.42 -32.66
C HIS A 2 2.90 -12.56 -33.32
N GLU A 3 2.86 -12.38 -34.64
CA GLU A 3 3.77 -11.48 -35.37
C GLU A 3 3.62 -10.02 -34.96
N THR A 4 2.38 -9.54 -34.77
CA THR A 4 2.09 -8.18 -34.28
C THR A 4 2.66 -7.97 -32.88
N VAL A 5 2.44 -8.93 -31.98
CA VAL A 5 3.00 -8.89 -30.62
C VAL A 5 4.53 -8.86 -30.67
N ARG A 6 5.16 -9.67 -31.53
CA ARG A 6 6.61 -9.67 -31.74
C ARG A 6 7.12 -8.34 -32.29
N ALA A 7 6.40 -7.72 -33.23
CA ALA A 7 6.74 -6.40 -33.76
C ALA A 7 6.71 -5.33 -32.67
N ILE A 8 5.69 -5.34 -31.80
CA ILE A 8 5.61 -4.45 -30.63
C ILE A 8 6.80 -4.69 -29.69
N PHE A 9 7.17 -5.95 -29.42
CA PHE A 9 8.34 -6.26 -28.60
C PHE A 9 9.65 -5.75 -29.20
N ASN A 10 9.81 -5.87 -30.53
CA ASN A 10 10.98 -5.35 -31.23
C ASN A 10 11.04 -3.82 -31.15
N ALA A 11 9.92 -3.13 -31.36
CA ALA A 11 9.83 -1.67 -31.24
C ALA A 11 10.13 -1.18 -29.81
N LEU A 12 9.69 -1.94 -28.80
CA LEU A 12 9.93 -1.63 -27.40
C LEU A 12 11.22 -2.25 -26.85
N SER A 13 12.09 -2.80 -27.71
CA SER A 13 13.32 -3.50 -27.32
C SER A 13 14.19 -2.75 -26.29
N PRO A 14 14.36 -1.41 -26.34
CA PRO A 14 15.22 -0.69 -25.40
C PRO A 14 14.68 -0.65 -23.96
N PHE A 15 13.39 -0.89 -23.75
CA PHE A 15 12.75 -0.76 -22.44
C PHE A 15 12.79 -2.07 -21.63
N PHE A 16 12.86 -1.95 -20.30
CA PHE A 16 12.62 -3.07 -19.38
C PHE A 16 11.22 -3.67 -19.56
N TRP A 17 11.03 -4.94 -19.20
CA TRP A 17 9.75 -5.65 -19.37
C TRP A 17 8.54 -4.90 -18.81
N ALA A 18 8.64 -4.33 -17.60
CA ALA A 18 7.59 -3.47 -17.05
C ALA A 18 7.29 -2.26 -17.96
N GLY A 19 8.34 -1.58 -18.43
CA GLY A 19 8.22 -0.44 -19.34
C GLY A 19 7.53 -0.81 -20.65
N LYS A 20 7.84 -1.98 -21.23
CA LYS A 20 7.17 -2.45 -22.46
C LYS A 20 5.66 -2.57 -22.26
N GLY A 21 5.23 -3.18 -21.15
CA GLY A 21 3.81 -3.32 -20.82
C GLY A 21 3.12 -1.98 -20.59
N VAL A 22 3.75 -1.08 -19.82
CA VAL A 22 3.21 0.25 -19.51
C VAL A 22 3.09 1.13 -20.76
N ILE A 23 4.12 1.16 -21.62
CA ILE A 23 4.09 1.95 -22.86
C ILE A 23 3.01 1.42 -23.81
N ALA A 24 2.89 0.10 -23.95
CA ALA A 24 1.83 -0.50 -24.76
C ALA A 24 0.43 -0.17 -24.22
N LEU A 25 0.24 -0.23 -22.89
CA LEU A 25 -1.01 0.17 -22.24
C LEU A 25 -1.33 1.65 -22.47
N ALA A 26 -0.33 2.53 -22.37
CA ALA A 26 -0.51 3.96 -22.59
C ALA A 26 -0.90 4.27 -24.04
N ALA A 27 -0.23 3.65 -25.01
CA ALA A 27 -0.58 3.79 -26.43
C ALA A 27 -2.01 3.28 -26.71
N PHE A 28 -2.38 2.15 -26.13
CA PHE A 28 -3.73 1.60 -26.27
C PHE A 28 -4.81 2.47 -25.61
N ALA A 29 -4.50 3.10 -24.46
CA ALA A 29 -5.44 3.95 -23.75
C ALA A 29 -5.92 5.15 -24.59
N VAL A 30 -5.06 5.69 -25.47
CA VAL A 30 -5.43 6.76 -26.41
C VAL A 30 -6.51 6.26 -27.38
N ASN A 31 -6.25 5.15 -28.06
CA ASN A 31 -7.18 4.55 -29.03
C ASN A 31 -8.50 4.13 -28.38
N TYR A 32 -8.41 3.50 -27.20
CA TYR A 32 -9.58 3.05 -26.45
C TYR A 32 -10.42 4.24 -25.94
N GLY A 33 -9.75 5.33 -25.54
CA GLY A 33 -10.40 6.54 -25.04
C GLY A 33 -11.17 7.30 -26.11
N GLU A 34 -10.60 7.45 -27.31
CA GLU A 34 -11.30 8.06 -28.46
C GLU A 34 -12.60 7.32 -28.77
N PHE A 35 -12.52 5.99 -28.83
CA PHE A 35 -13.67 5.14 -29.06
C PHE A 35 -14.75 5.28 -27.98
N TRP A 36 -14.36 5.23 -26.71
CA TRP A 36 -15.31 5.36 -25.60
C TRP A 36 -15.97 6.75 -25.55
N LEU A 37 -15.23 7.80 -25.90
CA LEU A 37 -15.74 9.16 -25.96
C LEU A 37 -16.87 9.29 -26.99
N VAL A 38 -16.70 8.69 -28.18
CA VAL A 38 -17.74 8.69 -29.22
C VAL A 38 -19.01 7.99 -28.72
N GLU A 39 -18.88 6.86 -28.03
CA GLU A 39 -20.03 6.13 -27.47
C GLU A 39 -20.75 6.91 -26.36
N GLN A 40 -20.00 7.62 -25.51
CA GLN A 40 -20.53 8.48 -24.47
C GLN A 40 -21.28 9.70 -25.05
N LEU A 41 -20.74 10.30 -26.11
CA LEU A 41 -21.38 11.41 -26.83
C LEU A 41 -22.64 10.97 -27.57
N ARG A 42 -22.67 9.73 -28.07
CA ARG A 42 -23.86 9.11 -28.67
C ARG A 42 -24.98 8.92 -27.64
N SER A 43 -24.63 8.53 -26.41
CA SER A 43 -25.58 8.35 -25.31
C SER A 43 -26.17 9.66 -24.77
N SER A 44 -25.51 10.79 -25.03
CA SER A 44 -25.94 12.14 -24.61
C SER A 44 -26.67 12.92 -25.70
N ASN A 45 -27.11 12.24 -26.78
CA ASN A 45 -27.85 12.82 -27.91
C ASN A 45 -27.13 13.96 -28.65
N ASN A 46 -25.79 13.90 -28.73
CA ASN A 46 -25.04 14.84 -29.56
C ASN A 46 -25.33 14.57 -31.07
N PRO A 47 -25.72 15.60 -31.86
CA PRO A 47 -26.13 15.42 -33.25
C PRO A 47 -24.99 14.94 -34.18
N VAL A 48 -23.74 15.30 -33.87
CA VAL A 48 -22.56 14.85 -34.62
C VAL A 48 -22.28 13.37 -34.34
N ALA A 49 -22.38 12.95 -33.08
CA ALA A 49 -22.21 11.55 -32.70
C ALA A 49 -23.34 10.66 -33.24
N GLN A 50 -24.57 11.17 -33.34
CA GLN A 50 -25.68 10.45 -33.99
C GLN A 50 -25.47 10.28 -35.50
N SER A 51 -24.92 11.30 -36.17
CA SER A 51 -24.59 11.23 -37.59
C SER A 51 -23.47 10.23 -37.87
N LEU A 52 -22.43 10.20 -37.02
CA LEU A 52 -21.37 9.18 -37.06
C LEU A 52 -21.91 7.77 -36.80
N ALA A 53 -22.81 7.61 -35.82
CA ALA A 53 -23.41 6.32 -35.50
C ALA A 53 -24.30 5.76 -36.63
N SER A 54 -24.87 6.61 -37.48
CA SER A 54 -25.68 6.18 -38.63
C SER A 54 -24.84 5.53 -39.75
N LEU A 55 -23.51 5.70 -39.70
CA LEU A 55 -22.55 5.08 -40.61
C LEU A 55 -22.03 3.73 -40.06
N GLU A 56 -22.42 3.34 -38.85
CA GLU A 56 -21.95 2.09 -38.21
C GLU A 56 -22.86 0.88 -38.52
N PRO A 57 -22.28 -0.30 -38.76
CA PRO A 57 -23.04 -1.46 -39.25
C PRO A 57 -23.65 -2.37 -38.18
N LEU A 58 -23.38 -2.18 -36.87
CA LEU A 58 -23.82 -3.10 -35.80
C LEU A 58 -24.91 -2.50 -34.89
N PRO A 59 -25.86 -3.33 -34.39
CA PRO A 59 -26.88 -2.87 -33.45
C PRO A 59 -26.27 -2.52 -32.07
N ARG A 60 -26.75 -1.41 -31.48
CA ARG A 60 -26.26 -0.81 -30.22
C ARG A 60 -26.09 -1.79 -29.05
N ASN A 61 -26.97 -2.80 -28.92
CA ASN A 61 -26.92 -3.74 -27.79
C ASN A 61 -25.72 -4.69 -27.85
N GLU A 62 -25.35 -5.14 -29.05
CA GLU A 62 -24.19 -6.01 -29.26
C GLU A 62 -22.88 -5.23 -29.05
N GLN A 63 -22.85 -3.96 -29.49
CA GLN A 63 -21.75 -3.04 -29.24
C GLN A 63 -21.48 -2.86 -27.73
N LEU A 64 -22.54 -2.67 -26.94
CA LEU A 64 -22.41 -2.48 -25.50
C LEU A 64 -21.89 -3.73 -24.79
N ALA A 65 -22.36 -4.92 -25.18
CA ALA A 65 -21.90 -6.19 -24.60
C ALA A 65 -20.41 -6.43 -24.88
N MET A 66 -19.97 -6.26 -26.12
CA MET A 66 -18.57 -6.38 -26.52
C MET A 66 -17.68 -5.39 -25.75
N PHE A 67 -18.14 -4.15 -25.59
CA PHE A 67 -17.45 -3.14 -24.79
C PHE A 67 -17.32 -3.56 -23.32
N GLN A 68 -18.36 -4.13 -22.71
CA GLN A 68 -18.30 -4.61 -21.34
C GLN A 68 -17.24 -5.71 -21.18
N HIS A 69 -17.13 -6.63 -22.14
CA HIS A 69 -16.08 -7.67 -22.14
C HIS A 69 -14.69 -7.06 -22.27
N MET A 70 -14.50 -6.09 -23.19
CA MET A 70 -13.23 -5.38 -23.34
C MET A 70 -12.86 -4.58 -22.09
N SER A 71 -13.82 -3.88 -21.48
CA SER A 71 -13.60 -3.11 -20.24
C SER A 71 -13.12 -4.00 -19.09
N ARG A 72 -13.69 -5.22 -18.97
CA ARG A 72 -13.23 -6.21 -17.97
C ARG A 72 -11.79 -6.64 -18.23
N LEU A 73 -11.43 -6.89 -19.49
CA LEU A 73 -10.08 -7.27 -19.87
C LEU A 73 -9.07 -6.14 -19.63
N VAL A 74 -9.42 -4.90 -20.01
CA VAL A 74 -8.59 -3.71 -19.75
C VAL A 74 -8.35 -3.53 -18.24
N LYS A 75 -9.39 -3.70 -17.42
CA LYS A 75 -9.24 -3.68 -15.96
C LYS A 75 -8.32 -4.78 -15.45
N ALA A 76 -8.41 -5.99 -15.99
CA ALA A 76 -7.56 -7.11 -15.60
C ALA A 76 -6.08 -6.85 -15.94
N ILE A 77 -5.77 -6.42 -17.17
CA ILE A 77 -4.38 -6.11 -17.57
C ILE A 77 -3.82 -4.90 -16.83
N LEU A 78 -4.64 -3.91 -16.45
CA LEU A 78 -4.22 -2.80 -15.61
C LEU A 78 -3.85 -3.26 -14.20
N LYS A 79 -4.61 -4.19 -13.60
CA LYS A 79 -4.27 -4.77 -12.29
C LYS A 79 -2.94 -5.51 -12.35
N LEU A 80 -2.75 -6.36 -13.37
CA LEU A 80 -1.49 -7.07 -13.58
C LEU A 80 -0.32 -6.11 -13.82
N GLY A 81 -0.49 -5.10 -14.68
CA GLY A 81 0.54 -4.09 -14.96
C GLY A 81 0.95 -3.29 -13.71
N LYS A 82 -0.01 -2.92 -12.86
CA LYS A 82 0.27 -2.29 -11.56
C LYS A 82 1.07 -3.20 -10.64
N CYS A 83 0.69 -4.48 -10.56
CA CYS A 83 1.41 -5.48 -9.76
C CYS A 83 2.87 -5.64 -10.23
N ILE A 84 3.10 -5.65 -11.55
CA ILE A 84 4.45 -5.65 -12.13
C ILE A 84 5.23 -4.42 -11.68
N CYS A 85 4.66 -3.22 -11.78
CA CYS A 85 5.34 -1.98 -11.36
C CYS A 85 5.68 -1.99 -9.86
N GLU A 86 4.78 -2.52 -9.03
CA GLU A 86 4.98 -2.67 -7.59
C GLU A 86 6.16 -3.62 -7.27
N ALA A 87 6.29 -4.73 -8.01
CA ALA A 87 7.41 -5.66 -7.88
C ALA A 87 8.78 -5.03 -8.19
N PHE A 88 8.86 -4.10 -9.15
CA PHE A 88 10.08 -3.33 -9.40
C PHE A 88 10.34 -2.31 -8.29
N SER A 89 9.29 -1.72 -7.71
CA SER A 89 9.40 -0.77 -6.60
C SER A 89 9.92 -1.43 -5.31
N LEU A 90 9.60 -2.71 -5.11
CA LEU A 90 10.05 -3.49 -3.96
C LEU A 90 11.59 -3.59 -3.85
N GLN A 91 12.33 -3.54 -4.96
CA GLN A 91 13.80 -3.54 -4.92
C GLN A 91 14.39 -2.38 -4.13
N SER A 92 13.68 -1.24 -4.12
CA SER A 92 14.11 -0.04 -3.39
C SER A 92 13.71 -0.08 -1.91
N HIS A 93 13.01 -1.12 -1.46
CA HIS A 93 12.55 -1.24 -0.09
C HIS A 93 13.72 -1.58 0.85
N LYS A 94 13.97 -0.72 1.83
CA LYS A 94 15.14 -0.77 2.72
C LYS A 94 15.43 -2.13 3.37
N TYR A 95 14.39 -2.86 3.76
CA TYR A 95 14.49 -4.14 4.47
C TYR A 95 14.27 -5.36 3.56
N PHE A 96 14.14 -5.14 2.24
CA PHE A 96 13.98 -6.20 1.27
C PHE A 96 15.35 -6.70 0.81
N ARG A 97 15.50 -8.03 0.72
CA ARG A 97 16.73 -8.68 0.23
C ARG A 97 16.49 -9.17 -1.20
N PRO A 98 17.25 -8.70 -2.20
CA PRO A 98 17.07 -9.10 -3.59
C PRO A 98 17.26 -10.60 -3.86
N ASP A 99 18.02 -11.30 -3.01
CA ASP A 99 18.35 -12.73 -3.18
C ASP A 99 17.22 -13.68 -2.77
N GLU A 100 16.03 -13.17 -2.49
CA GLU A 100 14.88 -13.99 -2.11
C GLU A 100 14.40 -14.88 -3.27
N PRO A 101 14.31 -16.22 -3.09
CA PRO A 101 13.98 -17.14 -4.18
C PRO A 101 12.58 -16.90 -4.75
N VAL A 102 11.64 -16.48 -3.90
CA VAL A 102 10.27 -16.12 -4.31
C VAL A 102 10.27 -14.91 -5.24
N TYR A 103 11.11 -13.92 -4.93
CA TYR A 103 11.25 -12.72 -5.75
C TYR A 103 11.89 -13.04 -7.09
N ASN A 104 12.98 -13.80 -7.10
CA ASN A 104 13.65 -14.22 -8.33
C ASN A 104 12.74 -15.03 -9.25
N SER A 105 11.94 -15.94 -8.68
CA SER A 105 10.93 -16.72 -9.43
C SER A 105 9.87 -15.80 -10.04
N MET A 106 9.31 -14.87 -9.26
CA MET A 106 8.33 -13.89 -9.75
C MET A 106 8.91 -13.02 -10.88
N MET A 107 10.15 -12.52 -10.73
CA MET A 107 10.82 -11.70 -11.73
C MET A 107 11.05 -12.46 -13.04
N ALA A 108 11.35 -13.77 -12.97
CA ALA A 108 11.50 -14.62 -14.15
C ALA A 108 10.18 -14.81 -14.94
N GLN A 109 9.02 -14.63 -14.29
CA GLN A 109 7.69 -14.73 -14.91
C GLN A 109 7.22 -13.41 -15.55
N ILE A 110 7.84 -12.27 -15.23
CA ILE A 110 7.46 -10.95 -15.76
C ILE A 110 7.44 -10.88 -17.30
N PRO A 111 8.38 -11.48 -18.05
CA PRO A 111 8.31 -11.52 -19.51
C PRO A 111 7.01 -12.17 -20.02
N GLU A 112 6.58 -13.27 -19.39
CA GLU A 112 5.34 -13.95 -19.71
C GLU A 112 4.14 -13.05 -19.41
N TYR A 113 4.09 -12.42 -18.23
CA TYR A 113 3.00 -11.51 -17.86
C TYR A 113 2.91 -10.31 -18.82
N THR A 114 4.06 -9.75 -19.20
CA THR A 114 4.13 -8.64 -20.17
C THR A 114 3.62 -9.07 -21.54
N TYR A 115 3.95 -10.29 -21.97
CA TYR A 115 3.41 -10.88 -23.19
C TYR A 115 1.88 -10.98 -23.12
N TRP A 116 1.31 -11.48 -22.02
CA TRP A 116 -0.15 -11.57 -21.89
C TRP A 116 -0.85 -10.21 -21.87
N ILE A 117 -0.22 -9.17 -21.30
CA ILE A 117 -0.71 -7.79 -21.36
C ILE A 117 -0.75 -7.31 -22.81
N ILE A 118 0.38 -7.37 -23.53
CA ILE A 118 0.47 -6.89 -24.92
C ILE A 118 -0.43 -7.71 -25.85
N ARG A 119 -0.50 -9.03 -25.65
CA ARG A 119 -1.39 -9.92 -26.38
C ARG A 119 -2.86 -9.50 -26.24
N SER A 120 -3.26 -9.16 -25.00
CA SER A 120 -4.62 -8.70 -24.70
C SER A 120 -4.92 -7.35 -25.34
N ILE A 121 -3.95 -6.43 -25.33
CA ILE A 121 -4.06 -5.14 -26.02
C ILE A 121 -4.28 -5.33 -27.52
N VAL A 122 -3.50 -6.19 -28.16
CA VAL A 122 -3.64 -6.48 -29.60
C VAL A 122 -5.00 -7.08 -29.90
N ILE A 123 -5.50 -8.01 -29.07
CA ILE A 123 -6.86 -8.57 -29.23
C ILE A 123 -7.90 -7.47 -29.09
N CYS A 124 -7.84 -6.64 -28.05
CA CYS A 124 -8.78 -5.53 -27.87
C CYS A 124 -8.75 -4.58 -29.07
N GLN A 125 -7.57 -4.21 -29.57
CA GLN A 125 -7.45 -3.33 -30.73
C GLN A 125 -8.02 -3.97 -32.00
N SER A 126 -7.77 -5.26 -32.25
CA SER A 126 -8.37 -5.95 -33.39
C SER A 126 -9.90 -5.97 -33.32
N ASN A 127 -10.45 -6.19 -32.13
CA ASN A 127 -11.88 -6.15 -31.85
C ASN A 127 -12.46 -4.73 -32.08
N LEU A 128 -11.76 -3.69 -31.63
CA LEU A 128 -12.14 -2.30 -31.91
C LEU A 128 -12.09 -1.96 -33.40
N ASN A 129 -11.13 -2.50 -34.15
CA ASN A 129 -11.05 -2.29 -35.60
C ASN A 129 -12.13 -3.08 -36.36
N ALA A 130 -12.49 -4.26 -35.87
CA ALA A 130 -13.56 -5.10 -36.43
C ALA A 130 -14.97 -4.54 -36.18
N TYR A 131 -15.09 -3.58 -35.25
CA TYR A 131 -16.32 -2.83 -34.91
C TYR A 131 -17.07 -2.22 -36.11
N GLY A 132 -16.42 -2.13 -37.28
CA GLY A 132 -17.01 -1.65 -38.53
C GLY A 132 -17.32 -2.70 -39.61
N TYR A 133 -17.09 -4.01 -39.40
CA TYR A 133 -17.13 -4.95 -40.55
C TYR A 133 -17.72 -6.35 -40.32
N THR A 134 -17.95 -6.85 -39.10
CA THR A 134 -18.34 -8.27 -38.91
C THR A 134 -19.41 -8.53 -37.83
N THR A 135 -20.31 -9.49 -38.12
CA THR A 135 -21.44 -9.95 -37.28
C THR A 135 -21.12 -11.15 -36.37
N SER A 136 -19.84 -11.52 -36.19
CA SER A 136 -19.41 -12.72 -35.45
C SER A 136 -19.23 -12.51 -33.93
N SER A 137 -20.22 -11.89 -33.28
CA SER A 137 -20.16 -11.43 -31.88
C SER A 137 -19.92 -12.53 -30.82
N ASN A 138 -20.39 -13.76 -31.05
CA ASN A 138 -20.38 -14.82 -30.02
C ASN A 138 -19.02 -15.52 -29.82
N ILE A 139 -18.23 -15.71 -30.88
CA ILE A 139 -16.92 -16.38 -30.81
C ILE A 139 -15.88 -15.44 -30.17
N GLU A 140 -16.01 -14.14 -30.41
CA GLU A 140 -15.11 -13.10 -29.88
C GLU A 140 -15.34 -12.84 -28.39
N ALA A 141 -16.59 -12.85 -27.92
CA ALA A 141 -16.92 -12.69 -26.50
C ALA A 141 -16.39 -13.85 -25.62
N SER A 142 -16.48 -15.09 -26.10
CA SER A 142 -15.93 -16.27 -25.41
C SER A 142 -14.40 -16.19 -25.29
N ASN A 143 -13.72 -15.79 -26.38
CA ASN A 143 -12.27 -15.59 -26.39
C ASN A 143 -11.81 -14.49 -25.44
N LEU A 144 -12.56 -13.39 -25.33
CA LEU A 144 -12.29 -12.31 -24.37
C LEU A 144 -12.47 -12.79 -22.93
N SER A 145 -13.50 -13.59 -22.63
CA SER A 145 -13.73 -14.11 -21.28
C SER A 145 -12.60 -15.03 -20.82
N MET A 146 -12.18 -15.97 -21.67
CA MET A 146 -11.04 -16.86 -21.36
C MET A 146 -9.76 -16.05 -21.10
N LEU A 147 -9.57 -14.95 -21.84
CA LEU A 147 -8.40 -14.08 -21.64
C LEU A 147 -8.47 -13.28 -20.34
N VAL A 148 -9.66 -12.80 -19.96
CA VAL A 148 -9.90 -12.17 -18.65
C VAL A 148 -9.56 -13.13 -17.52
N GLU A 149 -10.04 -14.37 -17.60
CA GLU A 149 -9.73 -15.42 -16.61
C GLU A 149 -8.24 -15.68 -16.54
N LYS A 150 -7.57 -15.83 -17.69
CA LYS A 150 -6.13 -16.05 -17.74
C LYS A 150 -5.32 -14.92 -17.12
N VAL A 151 -5.65 -13.66 -17.44
CA VAL A 151 -4.95 -12.49 -16.88
C VAL A 151 -5.19 -12.38 -15.37
N ASN A 152 -6.40 -12.69 -14.90
CA ASN A 152 -6.71 -12.68 -13.47
C ASN A 152 -5.98 -13.80 -12.70
N GLU A 153 -5.81 -14.98 -13.30
CA GLU A 153 -4.99 -16.07 -12.75
C GLU A 153 -3.53 -15.63 -12.60
N LEU A 154 -2.94 -15.02 -13.64
CA LEU A 154 -1.57 -14.51 -13.56
C LEU A 154 -1.44 -13.41 -12.50
N PHE A 155 -2.44 -12.53 -12.40
CA PHE A 155 -2.49 -11.50 -11.36
C PHE A 155 -2.55 -12.10 -9.96
N SER A 156 -3.39 -13.11 -9.71
CA SER A 156 -3.52 -13.71 -8.38
C SER A 156 -2.24 -14.41 -7.93
N VAL A 157 -1.58 -15.15 -8.83
CA VAL A 157 -0.28 -15.79 -8.58
C VAL A 157 0.77 -14.75 -8.24
N MET A 158 0.93 -13.73 -9.09
CA MET A 158 1.93 -12.68 -8.88
C MET A 158 1.66 -11.89 -7.60
N ARG A 159 0.39 -11.56 -7.32
CA ARG A 159 0.02 -10.83 -6.11
C ARG A 159 0.36 -11.61 -4.85
N SER A 160 0.07 -12.92 -4.84
CA SER A 160 0.42 -13.79 -3.71
C SER A 160 1.93 -13.85 -3.48
N GLN A 161 2.73 -13.98 -4.55
CA GLN A 161 4.20 -13.95 -4.44
C GLN A 161 4.71 -12.60 -3.92
N LEU A 162 4.13 -11.49 -4.38
CA LEU A 162 4.49 -10.15 -3.96
C LEU A 162 4.17 -9.92 -2.47
N ASP A 163 2.99 -10.34 -2.02
CA ASP A 163 2.58 -10.25 -0.62
C ASP A 163 3.52 -11.07 0.29
N LEU A 164 3.96 -12.26 -0.14
CA LEU A 164 4.98 -13.04 0.57
C LEU A 164 6.32 -12.32 0.66
N CYS A 165 6.73 -11.61 -0.39
CA CYS A 165 7.96 -10.84 -0.37
C CYS A 165 7.89 -9.66 0.62
N TYR A 166 6.74 -8.98 0.69
CA TYR A 166 6.50 -7.93 1.70
C TYR A 166 6.50 -8.49 3.12
N GLN A 167 5.88 -9.64 3.35
CA GLN A 167 5.90 -10.30 4.67
C GLN A 167 7.33 -10.63 5.11
N LYS A 168 8.17 -11.11 4.19
CA LYS A 168 9.59 -11.37 4.48
C LYS A 168 10.37 -10.09 4.75
N ALA A 169 10.14 -9.03 3.98
CA ALA A 169 10.76 -7.73 4.22
C ALA A 169 10.42 -7.19 5.62
N GLU A 170 9.17 -7.34 6.06
CA GLU A 170 8.75 -6.94 7.40
C GLU A 170 9.36 -7.85 8.49
N GLY A 171 9.49 -9.15 8.22
CA GLY A 171 10.23 -10.08 9.09
C GLY A 171 11.70 -9.67 9.26
N ASN A 172 12.38 -9.33 8.16
CA ASN A 172 13.75 -8.83 8.19
C ASN A 172 13.87 -7.51 8.96
N ARG A 173 12.95 -6.57 8.74
CA ARG A 173 12.87 -5.32 9.51
C ARG A 173 12.80 -5.59 11.00
N THR A 174 11.88 -6.47 11.40
CA THR A 174 11.65 -6.81 12.81
C THR A 174 12.89 -7.46 13.42
N ALA A 175 13.54 -8.38 12.69
CA ALA A 175 14.77 -9.03 13.13
C ALA A 175 15.94 -8.05 13.29
N GLU A 176 16.12 -7.10 12.37
CA GLU A 176 17.15 -6.07 12.45
C GLU A 176 16.92 -5.11 13.63
N VAL A 177 15.68 -4.66 13.84
CA VAL A 177 15.31 -3.83 14.99
C VAL A 177 15.56 -4.58 16.29
N PHE A 178 15.15 -5.85 16.37
CA PHE A 178 15.40 -6.69 17.55
C PHE A 178 16.89 -6.87 17.84
N GLN A 179 17.70 -7.18 16.82
CA GLN A 179 19.15 -7.32 16.98
C GLN A 179 19.81 -6.00 17.39
N LYS A 180 19.36 -4.87 16.83
CA LYS A 180 19.83 -3.54 17.21
C LYS A 180 19.54 -3.26 18.69
N LEU A 181 18.30 -3.50 19.13
CA LEU A 181 17.89 -3.31 20.52
C LEU A 181 18.69 -4.22 21.47
N LYS A 182 18.86 -5.51 21.12
CA LYS A 182 19.65 -6.47 21.90
C LYS A 182 21.09 -5.99 22.10
N ARG A 183 21.77 -5.57 21.01
CA ARG A 183 23.14 -5.03 21.08
C ARG A 183 23.21 -3.79 21.95
N LEU A 184 22.25 -2.87 21.81
CA LEU A 184 22.21 -1.65 22.63
C LEU A 184 22.01 -1.98 24.11
N THR A 185 21.16 -2.94 24.45
CA THR A 185 20.96 -3.35 25.84
C THR A 185 22.15 -4.09 26.45
N GLU A 186 22.95 -4.80 25.63
CA GLU A 186 24.11 -5.57 26.08
C GLU A 186 25.40 -4.73 26.16
N MET A 187 25.61 -3.79 25.21
CA MET A 187 26.85 -3.00 25.11
C MET A 187 26.82 -1.71 25.95
N THR A 188 25.65 -1.11 26.14
CA THR A 188 25.57 0.20 26.80
C THR A 188 25.68 0.01 28.30
N SER A 189 26.75 0.54 28.91
CA SER A 189 26.77 0.80 30.35
C SER A 189 25.48 1.57 30.67
N HIS A 190 24.66 1.10 31.61
CA HIS A 190 23.31 1.63 31.95
C HIS A 190 23.23 3.15 32.25
N LYS A 191 24.30 3.92 32.05
CA LYS A 191 24.42 5.37 32.20
C LYS A 191 23.74 6.19 31.09
N ASP A 192 23.48 5.61 29.92
CA ASP A 192 22.84 6.34 28.81
C ASP A 192 21.57 5.63 28.30
N ASN A 193 20.52 5.69 29.12
CA ASN A 193 19.18 5.16 28.83
C ASN A 193 18.52 5.85 27.62
N VAL A 194 18.96 7.05 27.25
CA VAL A 194 18.38 7.84 26.14
C VAL A 194 18.58 7.12 24.81
N ILE A 195 19.73 6.47 24.59
CA ILE A 195 20.01 5.73 23.35
C ILE A 195 19.00 4.59 23.14
N ILE A 196 18.70 3.84 24.22
CA ILE A 196 17.73 2.74 24.19
C ILE A 196 16.32 3.27 23.97
N LEU A 197 15.95 4.36 24.65
CA LEU A 197 14.64 4.98 24.49
C LEU A 197 14.45 5.51 23.06
N LYS A 198 15.43 6.24 22.50
CA LYS A 198 15.39 6.67 21.09
C LYS A 198 15.21 5.48 20.16
N ALA A 199 15.94 4.38 20.36
CA ALA A 199 15.79 3.18 19.54
C ALA A 199 14.41 2.49 19.65
N LEU A 200 13.74 2.60 20.81
CA LEU A 200 12.41 2.00 21.05
C LEU A 200 11.26 2.85 20.50
N ILE A 201 11.33 4.17 20.65
CA ILE A 201 10.20 5.08 20.35
C ILE A 201 10.44 6.03 19.18
N SER A 202 11.65 6.12 18.62
CA SER A 202 12.00 7.08 17.56
C SER A 202 12.84 6.45 16.45
N GLU A 203 12.19 6.09 15.33
CA GLU A 203 12.89 5.64 14.12
C GLU A 203 13.47 6.82 13.30
N ASN A 204 12.91 8.03 13.41
CA ASN A 204 13.34 9.26 12.73
C ASN A 204 12.94 10.52 13.54
N GLU A 205 13.88 11.47 13.61
CA GLU A 205 13.87 12.81 14.22
C GLU A 205 13.56 12.91 15.73
N ASP A 206 14.17 13.92 16.38
CA ASP A 206 14.05 14.27 17.81
C ASP A 206 12.65 14.78 18.14
N MET A 207 11.66 13.90 18.00
CA MET A 207 10.28 14.21 18.32
C MET A 207 10.13 14.44 19.83
N PRO A 208 9.59 15.60 20.26
CA PRO A 208 9.49 15.92 21.66
C PRO A 208 8.45 15.04 22.35
N LEU A 209 8.77 14.66 23.59
CA LEU A 209 7.82 14.14 24.56
C LEU A 209 6.90 15.27 25.03
N TYR A 210 5.76 14.95 25.63
CA TYR A 210 4.93 15.95 26.28
C TYR A 210 4.91 15.83 27.80
N ASP A 211 5.31 16.94 28.39
CA ASP A 211 5.16 17.38 29.77
C ASP A 211 3.71 17.36 30.31
N GLY A 212 3.22 16.32 30.99
CA GLY A 212 1.89 16.36 31.61
C GLY A 212 1.74 17.41 32.73
N TYR A 213 2.82 17.70 33.46
CA TYR A 213 2.88 18.70 34.54
C TYR A 213 3.01 20.13 33.99
N THR A 214 3.99 20.36 33.10
CA THR A 214 4.24 21.70 32.51
C THR A 214 3.34 22.03 31.32
N LYS A 215 2.66 21.02 30.76
CA LYS A 215 1.89 21.10 29.51
C LYS A 215 2.71 21.60 28.32
N SER A 216 3.99 21.23 28.27
CA SER A 216 4.94 21.69 27.27
C SER A 216 5.71 20.55 26.59
N PRO A 217 6.22 20.74 25.36
CA PRO A 217 7.08 19.75 24.71
C PRO A 217 8.46 19.71 25.40
N VAL A 218 8.96 18.50 25.65
CA VAL A 218 10.24 18.25 26.32
C VAL A 218 11.07 17.28 25.49
N SER A 219 12.37 17.52 25.37
CA SER A 219 13.28 16.60 24.67
C SER A 219 13.43 15.28 25.45
N ILE A 220 13.57 14.17 24.73
CA ILE A 220 13.87 12.85 25.31
C ILE A 220 15.22 12.84 26.05
N GLU A 221 16.14 13.76 25.72
CA GLU A 221 17.40 13.99 26.43
C GLU A 221 17.19 14.30 27.92
N SER A 222 16.04 14.88 28.30
CA SER A 222 15.69 15.17 29.71
C SER A 222 15.53 13.92 30.59
N LEU A 223 15.38 12.75 29.96
CA LEU A 223 15.31 11.45 30.62
C LEU A 223 16.68 10.85 30.93
N GLY A 224 17.75 11.47 30.43
CA GLY A 224 19.10 11.00 30.66
C GLY A 224 19.44 10.90 32.14
N LYS A 225 20.06 9.78 32.52
CA LYS A 225 20.49 9.47 33.90
C LYS A 225 19.35 9.32 34.92
N LYS A 226 18.09 9.33 34.47
CA LYS A 226 16.92 9.02 35.29
C LYS A 226 16.50 7.56 35.12
N THR A 227 15.89 6.98 36.14
CA THR A 227 15.18 5.71 36.01
C THR A 227 13.86 5.97 35.29
N VAL A 228 13.68 5.39 34.10
CA VAL A 228 12.45 5.58 33.31
C VAL A 228 11.57 4.34 33.41
N LEU A 229 10.33 4.51 33.88
CA LEU A 229 9.31 3.47 33.80
C LEU A 229 8.51 3.65 32.50
N LEU A 230 8.65 2.68 31.60
CA LEU A 230 7.85 2.62 30.39
C LEU A 230 6.47 2.03 30.70
N TYR A 231 5.44 2.85 30.49
CA TYR A 231 4.05 2.42 30.57
C TYR A 231 3.50 2.23 29.14
N LEU A 232 3.43 0.97 28.70
CA LEU A 232 2.88 0.60 27.39
C LEU A 232 1.42 0.16 27.56
N SER A 233 0.50 0.77 26.81
CA SER A 233 -0.93 0.43 26.90
C SER A 233 -1.65 0.64 25.58
N GLU A 234 -2.64 -0.22 25.29
CA GLU A 234 -3.59 0.04 24.21
C GLU A 234 -4.43 1.29 24.48
N LEU A 235 -4.74 2.05 23.43
CA LEU A 235 -5.63 3.20 23.55
C LEU A 235 -7.09 2.79 23.84
N LYS A 236 -7.53 1.62 23.35
CA LYS A 236 -8.93 1.17 23.39
C LYS A 236 -9.35 0.40 24.64
N HIS A 237 -8.47 -0.44 25.21
CA HIS A 237 -8.73 -1.10 26.50
C HIS A 237 -9.00 -0.08 27.61
N ASN A 238 -8.51 1.14 27.41
CA ASN A 238 -8.68 2.29 28.29
C ASN A 238 -10.03 3.01 28.14
N TYR A 239 -11.16 2.31 27.98
CA TYR A 239 -12.51 2.90 28.22
C TYR A 239 -13.34 2.28 29.34
N LYS A 240 -13.00 1.08 29.85
CA LYS A 240 -13.80 0.43 30.91
C LYS A 240 -13.11 0.33 32.29
N SER A 241 -11.78 0.38 32.40
CA SER A 241 -11.08 0.51 33.70
C SER A 241 -9.81 1.40 33.74
N PRO A 242 -9.73 2.53 33.01
CA PRO A 242 -8.47 3.27 32.79
C PRO A 242 -8.17 4.26 33.90
N ALA A 243 -9.23 4.83 34.47
CA ALA A 243 -9.14 5.77 35.55
C ALA A 243 -8.52 5.13 36.78
N LEU A 244 -8.74 3.83 37.01
CA LEU A 244 -8.19 3.09 38.14
C LEU A 244 -6.70 2.79 37.97
N SER A 245 -6.25 2.32 36.79
CA SER A 245 -4.82 2.10 36.55
C SER A 245 -4.04 3.41 36.56
N ILE A 246 -4.57 4.45 35.92
CA ILE A 246 -3.96 5.79 35.91
C ILE A 246 -4.01 6.42 37.31
N SER A 247 -5.10 6.27 38.07
CA SER A 247 -5.20 6.83 39.43
C SER A 247 -4.25 6.11 40.38
N ILE A 248 -4.15 4.78 40.33
CA ILE A 248 -3.22 4.00 41.16
C ILE A 248 -1.78 4.39 40.84
N ILE A 249 -1.42 4.46 39.54
CA ILE A 249 -0.07 4.88 39.12
C ILE A 249 0.19 6.33 39.56
N SER A 250 -0.79 7.23 39.44
CA SER A 250 -0.68 8.62 39.89
C SER A 250 -0.51 8.72 41.40
N GLU A 251 -1.26 7.94 42.19
CA GLU A 251 -1.14 7.89 43.65
C GLU A 251 0.23 7.37 44.07
N MET A 252 0.70 6.28 43.47
CA MET A 252 2.04 5.75 43.70
C MET A 252 3.12 6.77 43.33
N TYR A 253 2.98 7.44 42.19
CA TYR A 253 3.91 8.48 41.75
C TYR A 253 3.95 9.69 42.70
N LEU A 254 2.79 10.11 43.22
CA LEU A 254 2.71 11.23 44.19
C LEU A 254 3.18 10.83 45.60
N ALA A 255 2.92 9.59 46.03
CA ALA A 255 3.26 9.07 47.35
C ALA A 255 4.77 8.91 47.57
N THR A 256 5.56 8.76 46.49
CA THR A 256 7.03 8.69 46.56
C THR A 256 7.72 10.01 46.95
N GLY A 257 6.96 11.06 47.28
CA GLY A 257 7.48 12.22 48.00
C GLY A 257 8.42 13.10 47.18
N LYS A 258 8.13 13.29 45.89
CA LYS A 258 8.90 14.15 44.98
C LYS A 258 10.43 13.98 45.15
N LYS A 259 10.98 12.83 44.76
CA LYS A 259 12.33 12.79 44.20
C LYS A 259 12.27 12.63 42.66
N PRO A 260 11.65 13.58 41.93
CA PRO A 260 11.52 13.52 40.46
C PRO A 260 12.88 13.64 39.75
N GLU A 261 13.96 13.92 40.49
CA GLU A 261 15.30 14.01 39.93
C GLU A 261 15.83 12.65 39.46
N ASN A 262 15.35 11.53 40.01
CA ASN A 262 15.89 10.19 39.73
C ASN A 262 14.92 9.23 39.04
N TYR A 263 13.64 9.57 38.88
CA TYR A 263 12.62 8.68 38.34
C TYR A 263 11.56 9.41 37.53
N GLU A 264 11.18 8.87 36.37
CA GLU A 264 10.19 9.45 35.47
C GLU A 264 9.32 8.35 34.82
N ILE A 265 8.03 8.63 34.61
CA ILE A 265 7.13 7.72 33.90
C ILE A 265 6.96 8.21 32.46
N LEU A 266 7.19 7.32 31.50
CA LEU A 266 6.95 7.57 30.09
C LEU A 266 5.82 6.68 29.57
N TRP A 267 4.68 7.29 29.28
CA TRP A 267 3.55 6.61 28.65
C TRP A 267 3.70 6.56 27.13
N VAL A 268 3.58 5.36 26.57
CA VAL A 268 3.61 5.11 25.13
C VAL A 268 2.33 4.37 24.74
N PRO A 269 1.35 5.05 24.11
CA PRO A 269 0.13 4.39 23.68
C PRO A 269 0.38 3.51 22.45
N MET A 270 -0.21 2.33 22.43
CA MET A 270 -0.19 1.42 21.29
C MET A 270 -1.55 1.48 20.57
N LEU A 271 -1.51 1.76 19.26
CA LEU A 271 -2.64 1.71 18.35
C LEU A 271 -2.63 0.38 17.61
N GLU A 272 -3.77 -0.28 17.57
CA GLU A 272 -3.95 -1.50 16.78
C GLU A 272 -4.31 -1.11 15.34
N ARG A 273 -3.55 -1.57 14.32
CA ARG A 273 -3.82 -1.29 12.90
C ARG A 273 -5.22 -1.69 12.42
N SER A 274 -5.88 -2.60 13.12
CA SER A 274 -7.23 -3.11 12.81
C SER A 274 -8.35 -2.19 13.28
N SER A 275 -8.04 -1.00 13.83
CA SER A 275 -9.05 -0.16 14.43
C SER A 275 -10.05 0.39 13.40
N VAL A 276 -11.32 -0.03 13.53
CA VAL A 276 -12.49 0.54 12.82
C VAL A 276 -12.77 2.01 13.26
N THR A 277 -11.83 2.65 13.95
CA THR A 277 -12.00 3.94 14.60
C THR A 277 -11.41 5.03 13.72
N THR A 278 -12.10 6.16 13.55
CA THR A 278 -11.59 7.26 12.76
C THR A 278 -10.36 7.89 13.44
N PRO A 279 -9.36 8.36 12.67
CA PRO A 279 -8.16 9.02 13.22
C PRO A 279 -8.49 10.18 14.18
N GLU A 280 -9.55 10.91 13.91
CA GLU A 280 -10.05 12.00 14.75
C GLU A 280 -10.46 11.52 16.14
N LYS A 281 -11.16 10.37 16.20
CA LYS A 281 -11.62 9.78 17.46
C LYS A 281 -10.45 9.23 18.26
N GLU A 282 -9.47 8.60 17.61
CA GLU A 282 -8.23 8.15 18.28
C GLU A 282 -7.44 9.34 18.85
N THR A 283 -7.35 10.44 18.09
CA THR A 283 -6.67 11.67 18.54
C THR A 283 -7.37 12.29 19.75
N SER A 284 -8.71 12.36 19.74
CA SER A 284 -9.50 12.85 20.88
C SER A 284 -9.26 11.98 22.12
N MET A 285 -9.34 10.65 21.97
CA MET A 285 -9.14 9.70 23.08
C MET A 285 -7.74 9.82 23.68
N PHE A 286 -6.72 9.96 22.84
CA PHE A 286 -5.35 10.19 23.28
C PHE A 286 -5.23 11.48 24.09
N ASN A 287 -5.78 12.58 23.60
CA ASN A 287 -5.73 13.86 24.30
C ASN A 287 -6.49 13.83 25.63
N ASP A 288 -7.64 13.17 25.70
CA ASP A 288 -8.43 13.04 26.93
C ASP A 288 -7.68 12.27 28.03
N LEU A 289 -6.98 11.20 27.67
CA LEU A 289 -6.16 10.43 28.61
C LEU A 289 -4.89 11.20 28.99
N ARG A 290 -4.19 11.76 28.00
CA ARG A 290 -2.98 12.56 28.18
C ARG A 290 -3.20 13.72 29.14
N ASN A 291 -4.34 14.42 29.03
CA ASN A 291 -4.68 15.56 29.89
C ASN A 291 -4.94 15.19 31.35
N LYS A 292 -5.20 13.91 31.65
CA LYS A 292 -5.40 13.40 33.01
C LYS A 292 -4.10 12.96 33.68
N MET A 293 -3.05 12.75 32.89
CA MET A 293 -1.74 12.29 33.35
C MET A 293 -0.82 13.47 33.69
N LYS A 294 0.01 13.30 34.71
CA LYS A 294 0.99 14.32 35.15
C LYS A 294 2.44 13.99 34.75
N TRP A 295 2.65 12.89 34.02
CA TRP A 295 3.95 12.38 33.60
C TRP A 295 4.17 12.54 32.09
N LEU A 296 5.32 12.09 31.58
CA LEU A 296 5.67 12.22 30.16
C LEU A 296 4.83 11.31 29.27
N SER A 297 4.38 11.84 28.15
CA SER A 297 3.64 11.08 27.14
C SER A 297 4.31 11.17 25.78
N PHE A 298 4.38 10.03 25.09
CA PHE A 298 4.74 9.97 23.69
C PHE A 298 3.48 9.89 22.81
N ARG A 299 3.63 10.24 21.54
CA ARG A 299 2.55 10.05 20.56
C ARG A 299 2.19 8.57 20.44
N PRO A 300 0.96 8.25 20.03
CA PRO A 300 0.58 6.86 19.80
C PRO A 300 1.47 6.20 18.73
N LEU A 301 1.97 5.00 19.04
CA LEU A 301 2.69 4.15 18.11
C LEU A 301 1.71 3.16 17.47
N VAL A 302 1.85 2.95 16.16
CA VAL A 302 1.04 1.97 15.42
C VAL A 302 1.72 0.61 15.53
N ALA A 303 1.07 -0.35 16.19
CA ALA A 303 1.49 -1.74 16.31
C ALA A 303 1.23 -2.49 15.00
#